data_AF-A0A7W7I055-F1
#
_entry.id   AF-A0A7W7I055-F1
#
_cell.length_a   1.000
_cell.length_b   1.000
_cell.length_c   1.000
_cell.angle_alpha   90.00
_cell.angle_beta   90.00
_cell.angle_gamma   90.00
#
_symmetry.space_group_name_H-M   'P 1'
#
loop_
_entity.id
_entity.type
_entity.pdbx_description
1 polymer ?
#
loop_
_entity_poly.entity_id
_entity_poly.type
_entity_poly.pdbx_seq_one_letter_code
_entity_poly.pdbx_strand_id
1 'polypeptide(L)'
;MVRPVVRWAVSIAATAASTYALDAVATVAGFGLVALGLLDGAGRLWLSALLVASYAAWGWGLSSGLRANWRLLAETGTSTNVLSKAAYDLTRRRTAGVRASRVAAAAGYAGTELAKEAPYYAGAFGAALVSDSVTADRALIFLIGANLGAAFYEYGLAGLTNAVLRRRRGGYASFEADWIPAEYLSGYYRTVDPDEIATIAFLVAALRRAERDRPVLFFGVGPTLHHVFAAAEVASEIHLGDYLPANLAEIRRWLDRAPGAHDWRPFVRYTLRCEGNPDPTDEDVAAREELTRTKVTALLRVDGRDPRPVDREYATVVSAYCADSATADRGTWAAFMRHITGLVRPGGLFVTAALRRCRGYTVGGKVFPGADVDEHDLRAVLGTGFDVPGGSIEVVPMVRWAPHGYAGIVLCEARRHALKVAVTT
;
A
#
# COMPACT_ATOMS: atom_id res chain seq x y z
N MET A 1 10.09 9.81 -15.77
CA MET A 1 8.69 9.34 -15.82
C MET A 1 8.38 8.86 -17.24
N VAL A 2 8.02 7.58 -17.44
CA VAL A 2 7.75 7.02 -18.78
C VAL A 2 6.50 7.69 -19.37
N ARG A 3 6.57 8.18 -20.62
CA ARG A 3 5.46 8.87 -21.28
C ARG A 3 4.22 7.96 -21.38
N PRO A 4 2.98 8.48 -21.26
CA PRO A 4 1.75 7.68 -21.33
C PRO A 4 1.66 6.78 -22.58
N VAL A 5 2.12 7.26 -23.73
CA VAL A 5 2.19 6.52 -24.99
C VAL A 5 3.03 5.25 -24.87
N VAL A 6 4.19 5.35 -24.20
CA VAL A 6 5.09 4.20 -24.01
C VAL A 6 4.44 3.15 -23.10
N ARG A 7 3.71 3.56 -22.06
CA ARG A 7 2.97 2.62 -21.19
C ARG A 7 1.88 1.86 -21.96
N TRP A 8 1.19 2.52 -22.87
CA TRP A 8 0.22 1.89 -23.76
C TRP A 8 0.86 0.93 -24.75
N ALA A 9 1.95 1.34 -25.41
CA ALA A 9 2.70 0.47 -26.33
C ALA A 9 3.20 -0.80 -25.62
N VAL A 10 3.78 -0.67 -24.42
CA VAL A 10 4.21 -1.80 -23.59
C VAL A 10 3.04 -2.73 -23.27
N SER A 11 1.87 -2.18 -22.91
CA SER A 11 0.72 -3.00 -22.53
C SER A 11 0.10 -3.73 -23.73
N ILE A 12 0.08 -3.10 -24.90
CA ILE A 12 -0.37 -3.73 -26.14
C ILE A 12 0.57 -4.88 -26.52
N ALA A 13 1.89 -4.64 -26.51
CA ALA A 13 2.89 -5.66 -26.82
C ALA A 13 2.82 -6.83 -25.80
N ALA A 14 2.71 -6.53 -24.51
CA ALA A 14 2.57 -7.53 -23.46
C ALA A 14 1.27 -8.34 -23.60
N THR A 15 0.16 -7.70 -23.99
CA THR A 15 -1.11 -8.39 -24.22
C THR A 15 -1.02 -9.36 -25.40
N ALA A 16 -0.42 -8.93 -26.51
CA ALA A 16 -0.22 -9.79 -27.67
C ALA A 16 0.68 -10.99 -27.31
N ALA A 17 1.86 -10.72 -26.73
CA ALA A 17 2.79 -11.76 -26.32
C ALA A 17 2.16 -12.75 -25.33
N SER A 18 1.42 -12.24 -24.34
CA SER A 18 0.78 -13.08 -23.33
C SER A 18 -0.34 -13.93 -23.90
N THR A 19 -1.14 -13.37 -24.82
CA THR A 19 -2.23 -14.11 -25.47
C THR A 19 -1.69 -15.27 -26.30
N TYR A 20 -0.71 -15.02 -27.18
CA TYR A 20 -0.13 -16.11 -27.99
C TYR A 20 0.58 -17.16 -27.14
N ALA A 21 1.27 -16.76 -26.07
CA ALA A 21 1.94 -17.69 -25.18
C ALA A 21 0.95 -18.56 -24.38
N LEU A 22 -0.14 -17.96 -23.88
CA LEU A 22 -1.22 -18.69 -23.20
C LEU A 22 -1.85 -19.70 -24.15
N ASP A 23 -2.22 -19.27 -25.36
CA ASP A 23 -2.85 -20.14 -26.36
C ASP A 23 -1.94 -21.31 -26.74
N ALA A 24 -0.64 -21.05 -26.93
CA ALA A 24 0.34 -22.09 -27.23
C ALA A 24 0.47 -23.10 -26.08
N VAL A 25 0.59 -22.63 -24.84
CA VAL A 25 0.71 -23.51 -23.66
C VAL A 25 -0.56 -24.32 -23.43
N ALA A 26 -1.74 -23.71 -23.51
CA ALA A 26 -3.02 -24.38 -23.36
C ALA A 26 -3.22 -25.44 -24.47
N THR A 27 -2.97 -25.08 -25.73
CA THR A 27 -3.11 -26.01 -26.86
C THR A 27 -2.14 -27.18 -26.76
N VAL A 28 -0.87 -26.93 -26.41
CA VAL A 28 0.13 -28.00 -26.20
C VAL A 28 -0.26 -28.91 -25.04
N ALA A 29 -0.74 -28.35 -23.93
CA ALA A 29 -1.19 -29.14 -22.78
C ALA A 29 -2.43 -30.00 -23.13
N GLY A 30 -3.39 -29.43 -23.88
CA GLY A 30 -4.57 -30.14 -24.37
C GLY A 30 -4.21 -31.32 -25.27
N PHE A 31 -3.44 -31.07 -26.34
CA PHE A 31 -3.00 -32.15 -27.23
C PHE A 31 -2.08 -33.15 -26.53
N GLY A 32 -1.21 -32.68 -25.65
CA GLY A 32 -0.32 -33.53 -24.85
C GLY A 32 -1.11 -34.50 -23.97
N LEU A 33 -2.15 -34.03 -23.29
CA LEU A 33 -2.98 -34.89 -22.44
C LEU A 33 -3.73 -35.95 -23.27
N VAL A 34 -4.24 -35.59 -24.45
CA VAL A 34 -4.85 -36.56 -25.38
C VAL A 34 -3.81 -37.57 -25.88
N ALA A 35 -2.62 -37.13 -26.27
CA ALA A 35 -1.58 -38.00 -26.84
C ALA A 35 -1.00 -38.98 -25.81
N LEU A 36 -0.97 -38.60 -24.53
CA LEU A 36 -0.50 -39.47 -23.46
C LEU A 36 -1.47 -40.62 -23.13
N GLY A 37 -2.74 -40.54 -23.57
CA GLY A 37 -3.74 -41.59 -23.35
C GLY A 37 -4.07 -41.89 -21.88
N LEU A 38 -3.65 -41.03 -20.94
CA LEU A 38 -3.79 -41.27 -19.49
C LEU A 38 -5.24 -41.37 -19.01
N LEU A 39 -6.17 -40.82 -19.78
CA LEU A 39 -7.60 -40.80 -19.50
C LEU A 39 -8.40 -41.64 -20.50
N ASP A 40 -7.73 -42.43 -21.35
CA ASP A 40 -8.39 -43.30 -22.30
C ASP A 40 -9.20 -44.38 -21.56
N GLY A 41 -10.45 -44.60 -21.99
CA GLY A 41 -11.38 -45.51 -21.33
C GLY A 41 -12.02 -44.99 -20.04
N ALA A 42 -11.70 -43.76 -19.61
CA ALA A 42 -12.41 -43.14 -18.50
C ALA A 42 -13.89 -42.88 -18.86
N GLY A 43 -14.80 -43.22 -17.95
CA GLY A 43 -16.22 -42.99 -18.16
C GLY A 43 -16.56 -41.50 -18.29
N ARG A 44 -17.55 -41.16 -19.13
CA ARG A 44 -17.95 -39.78 -19.42
C ARG A 44 -18.29 -38.93 -18.19
N LEU A 45 -18.86 -39.54 -17.15
CA LEU A 45 -19.12 -38.87 -15.88
C LEU A 45 -17.82 -38.43 -15.20
N TRP A 46 -16.80 -39.28 -15.22
CA TRP A 46 -15.49 -38.96 -14.67
C TRP A 46 -14.78 -37.87 -15.48
N LEU A 47 -14.82 -37.94 -16.81
CA LEU A 47 -14.29 -36.90 -17.68
C LEU A 47 -14.98 -35.55 -17.44
N SER A 48 -16.30 -35.55 -17.23
CA SER A 48 -17.05 -34.33 -16.91
C SER A 48 -16.65 -33.77 -15.55
N ALA A 49 -16.47 -34.61 -14.53
CA ALA A 49 -16.00 -34.19 -13.22
C ALA A 49 -14.57 -33.61 -13.27
N LEU A 50 -13.66 -34.23 -14.02
CA LEU A 50 -12.31 -33.72 -14.24
C LEU A 50 -12.31 -32.39 -14.99
N LEU A 51 -13.20 -32.22 -15.97
CA LEU A 51 -13.36 -30.95 -16.65
C LEU A 51 -13.79 -29.85 -15.68
N VAL A 52 -14.77 -30.11 -14.82
CA VAL A 52 -15.17 -29.15 -13.77
C VAL A 52 -14.01 -28.82 -12.83
N ALA A 53 -13.25 -29.83 -12.39
CA ALA A 53 -12.07 -29.62 -11.54
C ALA A 53 -10.99 -28.78 -12.25
N SER A 54 -10.79 -28.98 -13.56
CA SER A 54 -9.84 -28.19 -14.35
C SER A 54 -10.26 -26.71 -14.44
N TYR A 55 -11.55 -26.41 -14.50
CA TYR A 55 -12.05 -25.02 -14.42
C TYR A 55 -11.85 -24.39 -13.05
N ALA A 56 -11.95 -25.16 -11.97
CA ALA A 56 -11.61 -24.67 -10.63
C ALA A 56 -10.12 -24.30 -10.54
N ALA A 57 -9.25 -25.15 -11.10
CA ALA A 57 -7.81 -24.86 -11.19
C ALA A 57 -7.53 -23.60 -12.03
N TRP A 58 -8.18 -23.47 -13.18
CA TRP A 58 -8.11 -22.27 -14.02
C TRP A 58 -8.59 -21.01 -13.27
N GLY A 59 -9.71 -21.08 -12.56
CA GLY A 59 -10.22 -19.98 -11.74
C GLY A 59 -9.23 -19.55 -10.65
N TRP A 60 -8.50 -20.50 -10.05
CA TRP A 60 -7.43 -20.17 -9.10
C TRP A 60 -6.24 -19.50 -9.80
N GLY A 61 -5.79 -20.00 -10.95
CA GLY A 61 -4.78 -19.36 -11.80
C GLY A 61 -5.16 -17.91 -12.14
N LEU A 62 -6.37 -17.72 -12.67
CA LEU A 62 -6.95 -16.41 -13.00
C LEU A 62 -7.00 -15.48 -11.79
N SER A 63 -7.39 -15.96 -10.61
CA SER A 63 -7.39 -15.14 -9.38
C SER A 63 -6.00 -14.61 -9.01
N SER A 64 -4.95 -15.37 -9.35
CA SER A 64 -3.55 -14.98 -9.14
C SER A 64 -3.11 -13.96 -10.19
N GLY A 65 -3.48 -14.18 -11.46
CA GLY A 65 -3.29 -13.22 -12.56
C GLY A 65 -3.94 -11.87 -12.29
N LEU A 66 -5.21 -11.85 -11.87
CA LEU A 66 -5.96 -10.63 -11.52
C LEU A 66 -5.27 -9.81 -10.42
N ARG A 67 -4.75 -10.48 -9.39
CA ARG A 67 -4.03 -9.83 -8.28
C ARG A 67 -2.70 -9.23 -8.75
N ALA A 68 -1.92 -9.98 -9.53
CA ALA A 68 -0.65 -9.52 -10.07
C ALA A 68 -0.84 -8.36 -11.07
N ASN A 69 -1.85 -8.44 -11.93
CA ASN A 69 -2.17 -7.40 -12.90
C ASN A 69 -2.59 -6.09 -12.22
N TRP A 70 -3.39 -6.14 -11.15
CA TRP A 70 -3.71 -4.95 -10.36
C TRP A 70 -2.44 -4.26 -9.81
N ARG A 71 -1.51 -5.04 -9.26
CA ARG A 71 -0.23 -4.50 -8.74
C ARG A 71 0.58 -3.84 -9.86
N LEU A 72 0.71 -4.53 -11.00
CA LEU A 72 1.40 -4.00 -12.17
C LEU A 72 0.80 -2.67 -12.64
N LEU A 73 -0.54 -2.57 -12.74
CA LEU A 73 -1.24 -1.34 -13.10
C LEU A 73 -1.04 -0.23 -12.08
N ALA A 74 -1.17 -0.53 -10.79
CA ALA A 74 -1.03 0.45 -9.72
C ALA A 74 0.38 1.03 -9.65
N GLU A 75 1.42 0.22 -9.89
CA GLU A 75 2.82 0.65 -9.78
C GLU A 75 3.40 1.24 -11.06
N THR A 76 3.03 0.69 -12.21
CA THR A 76 3.70 1.02 -13.49
C THR A 76 2.79 1.73 -14.48
N GLY A 77 1.46 1.62 -14.28
CA GLY A 77 0.46 2.02 -15.26
C GLY A 77 0.45 1.14 -16.52
N THR A 78 1.09 -0.03 -16.48
CA THR A 78 1.07 -1.04 -17.57
C THR A 78 0.29 -2.28 -17.15
N SER A 79 -0.06 -3.12 -18.13
CA SER A 79 -0.80 -4.36 -17.92
C SER A 79 -0.40 -5.40 -18.97
N THR A 80 -0.54 -6.68 -18.64
CA THR A 80 -0.51 -7.79 -19.61
C THR A 80 -1.86 -7.99 -20.31
N ASN A 81 -2.84 -7.12 -20.04
CA ASN A 81 -4.18 -7.17 -20.62
C ASN A 81 -4.67 -5.75 -20.97
N VAL A 82 -4.80 -5.48 -22.27
CA VAL A 82 -5.11 -4.14 -22.78
C VAL A 82 -6.50 -3.63 -22.36
N LEU A 83 -7.50 -4.53 -22.26
CA LEU A 83 -8.85 -4.16 -21.80
C LEU A 83 -8.87 -3.83 -20.31
N SER A 84 -8.11 -4.59 -19.51
CA SER A 84 -7.88 -4.28 -18.10
C SER A 84 -7.26 -2.90 -17.91
N LYS A 85 -6.23 -2.57 -18.71
CA LYS A 85 -5.62 -1.23 -18.71
C LYS A 85 -6.59 -0.14 -19.14
N ALA A 86 -7.36 -0.36 -20.21
CA ALA A 86 -8.35 0.60 -20.69
C ALA A 86 -9.38 0.91 -19.60
N ALA A 87 -9.92 -0.13 -18.94
CA ALA A 87 -10.87 0.00 -17.86
C ALA A 87 -10.28 0.73 -16.64
N TYR A 88 -9.03 0.42 -16.28
CA TYR A 88 -8.30 1.11 -15.22
C TYR A 88 -8.12 2.62 -15.51
N ASP A 89 -7.57 2.95 -16.68
CA ASP A 89 -7.29 4.34 -17.06
C ASP A 89 -8.58 5.16 -17.20
N LEU A 90 -9.65 4.58 -17.77
CA LEU A 90 -10.96 5.24 -17.89
C LEU A 90 -11.58 5.53 -16.52
N THR A 91 -11.49 4.58 -15.60
CA THR A 91 -12.04 4.73 -14.23
C THR A 91 -11.25 5.75 -13.42
N ARG A 92 -9.92 5.75 -13.56
CA ARG A 92 -9.01 6.74 -12.93
C ARG A 92 -9.24 8.17 -13.45
N ARG A 93 -9.67 8.34 -14.70
CA ARG A 93 -10.06 9.65 -15.26
C ARG A 93 -11.37 10.18 -14.69
N ARG A 94 -12.30 9.29 -14.33
CA ARG A 94 -13.63 9.66 -13.86
C ARG A 94 -13.74 9.71 -12.33
N THR A 95 -12.90 8.98 -11.62
CA THR A 95 -12.97 8.84 -10.16
C THR A 95 -11.56 8.70 -9.56
N ALA A 96 -11.37 9.22 -8.34
CA ALA A 96 -10.20 8.91 -7.52
C ALA A 96 -10.30 7.54 -6.80
N GLY A 97 -11.41 6.81 -7.02
CA GLY A 97 -11.72 5.57 -6.29
C GLY A 97 -10.79 4.41 -6.64
N VAL A 98 -9.92 4.03 -5.71
CA VAL A 98 -9.02 2.86 -5.84
C VAL A 98 -9.81 1.56 -6.01
N ARG A 99 -10.89 1.38 -5.24
CA ARG A 99 -11.74 0.17 -5.31
C ARG A 99 -12.44 0.06 -6.67
N ALA A 100 -12.99 1.16 -7.18
CA ALA A 100 -13.65 1.20 -8.48
C ALA A 100 -12.65 0.85 -9.60
N SER A 101 -11.45 1.45 -9.56
CA SER A 101 -10.40 1.17 -10.55
C SER A 101 -9.96 -0.30 -10.52
N ARG A 102 -9.87 -0.92 -9.33
CA ARG A 102 -9.52 -2.34 -9.18
C ARG A 102 -10.60 -3.26 -9.75
N VAL A 103 -11.86 -2.98 -9.47
CA VAL A 103 -12.99 -3.77 -10.00
C VAL A 103 -13.07 -3.65 -11.51
N ALA A 104 -12.95 -2.44 -12.06
CA ALA A 104 -12.97 -2.20 -13.49
C ALA A 104 -11.82 -2.93 -14.21
N ALA A 105 -10.60 -2.82 -13.68
CA ALA A 105 -9.44 -3.53 -14.21
C ALA A 105 -9.65 -5.06 -14.18
N ALA A 106 -10.18 -5.60 -13.08
CA ALA A 106 -10.45 -7.03 -12.94
C ALA A 106 -11.51 -7.50 -13.94
N ALA A 107 -12.58 -6.72 -14.13
CA ALA A 107 -13.64 -7.01 -15.10
C ALA A 107 -13.09 -7.04 -16.54
N GLY A 108 -12.26 -6.06 -16.92
CA GLY A 108 -11.63 -6.02 -18.25
C GLY A 108 -10.71 -7.23 -18.49
N TYR A 109 -9.96 -7.65 -17.47
CA TYR A 109 -9.12 -8.84 -17.57
C TYR A 109 -9.96 -10.11 -17.70
N ALA A 110 -10.88 -10.35 -16.75
CA ALA A 110 -11.70 -11.56 -16.75
C ALA A 110 -12.56 -11.69 -18.02
N GLY A 111 -13.11 -10.58 -18.52
CA GLY A 111 -13.87 -10.58 -19.77
C GLY A 111 -13.01 -10.95 -20.99
N THR A 112 -11.73 -10.57 -20.98
CA THR A 112 -10.79 -10.98 -22.05
C THR A 112 -10.53 -12.48 -22.01
N GLU A 113 -10.24 -13.03 -20.82
CA GLU A 113 -9.93 -14.46 -20.70
C GLU A 113 -11.16 -15.32 -21.03
N LEU A 114 -12.35 -14.93 -20.57
CA LEU A 114 -13.60 -15.61 -20.95
C LEU A 114 -13.86 -15.59 -22.47
N ALA A 115 -13.50 -14.49 -23.15
CA ALA A 115 -13.66 -14.41 -24.61
C ALA A 115 -12.70 -15.34 -25.36
N LYS A 116 -11.50 -15.58 -24.82
CA LYS A 116 -10.50 -16.50 -25.40
C LYS A 116 -10.86 -17.97 -25.25
N GLU A 117 -11.74 -18.32 -24.29
CA GLU A 117 -12.20 -19.71 -24.11
C GLU A 117 -13.13 -20.17 -25.25
N ALA A 118 -13.90 -19.26 -25.86
CA ALA A 118 -14.92 -19.62 -26.84
C ALA A 118 -14.38 -20.41 -28.07
N PRO A 119 -13.23 -20.03 -28.67
CA PRO A 119 -12.59 -20.83 -29.73
C PRO A 119 -12.21 -22.25 -29.33
N TYR A 120 -11.83 -22.51 -28.07
CA TYR A 120 -11.45 -23.85 -27.61
C TYR A 120 -12.66 -24.79 -27.59
N TYR A 121 -13.79 -24.32 -27.09
CA TYR A 121 -15.05 -25.05 -27.13
C TYR A 121 -15.53 -25.30 -28.56
N ALA A 122 -15.53 -24.25 -29.38
CA ALA A 122 -15.94 -24.35 -30.78
C ALA A 122 -15.05 -25.32 -31.57
N GLY A 123 -13.73 -25.28 -31.34
CA GLY A 123 -12.78 -26.19 -31.97
C GLY A 123 -12.93 -27.63 -31.49
N ALA A 124 -13.00 -27.87 -30.18
CA ALA A 124 -13.06 -29.21 -29.61
C ALA A 124 -14.37 -29.94 -29.96
N PHE A 125 -15.52 -29.28 -29.75
CA PHE A 125 -16.81 -29.88 -30.06
C PHE A 125 -17.15 -29.80 -31.55
N GLY A 126 -16.72 -28.76 -32.25
CA GLY A 126 -16.85 -28.69 -33.71
C GLY A 126 -16.13 -29.85 -34.39
N ALA A 127 -14.86 -30.11 -34.03
CA ALA A 127 -14.10 -31.24 -34.55
C ALA A 127 -14.77 -32.59 -34.23
N ALA A 128 -15.33 -32.75 -33.03
CA ALA A 128 -16.04 -33.97 -32.66
C ALA A 128 -17.37 -34.18 -33.41
N LEU A 129 -17.99 -33.11 -33.89
CA LEU A 129 -19.22 -33.18 -34.68
C LEU A 129 -18.95 -33.46 -36.17
N VAL A 130 -17.77 -33.08 -36.68
CA VAL A 130 -17.45 -33.17 -38.11
C VAL A 130 -16.43 -34.26 -38.47
N SER A 131 -15.81 -34.91 -37.49
CA SER A 131 -14.74 -35.89 -37.71
C SER A 131 -14.95 -37.18 -36.91
N ASP A 132 -14.99 -38.31 -37.60
CA ASP A 132 -15.07 -39.65 -36.99
C ASP A 132 -13.81 -40.01 -36.17
N SER A 133 -12.71 -39.28 -36.36
CA SER A 133 -11.46 -39.50 -35.63
C SER A 133 -11.39 -38.80 -34.26
N VAL A 134 -12.30 -37.85 -33.99
CA VAL A 134 -12.35 -37.06 -32.75
C VAL A 134 -13.63 -37.39 -32.00
N THR A 135 -13.50 -38.21 -30.95
CA THR A 135 -14.65 -38.53 -30.11
C THR A 135 -14.96 -37.39 -29.13
N ALA A 136 -16.21 -37.32 -28.66
CA ALA A 136 -16.60 -36.38 -27.59
C ALA A 136 -15.74 -36.55 -26.33
N ASP A 137 -15.32 -37.78 -26.02
CA ASP A 137 -14.46 -38.05 -24.86
C ASP A 137 -13.04 -37.48 -25.08
N ARG A 138 -12.49 -37.56 -26.30
CA ARG A 138 -11.22 -36.90 -26.66
C ARG A 138 -11.32 -35.38 -26.64
N ALA A 139 -12.47 -34.81 -27.04
CA ALA A 139 -12.72 -33.38 -26.93
C ALA A 139 -12.74 -32.92 -25.46
N LEU A 140 -13.35 -33.70 -24.56
CA LEU A 140 -13.33 -33.42 -23.11
C LEU A 140 -11.90 -33.50 -22.54
N ILE A 141 -11.12 -34.52 -22.93
CA ILE A 141 -9.72 -34.67 -22.50
C ILE A 141 -8.87 -33.49 -22.97
N PHE A 142 -9.04 -33.05 -24.22
CA PHE A 142 -8.36 -31.87 -24.75
C PHE A 142 -8.67 -30.62 -23.93
N LEU A 143 -9.95 -30.37 -23.62
CA LEU A 143 -10.38 -29.21 -22.83
C LEU A 143 -9.84 -29.27 -21.39
N ILE A 144 -9.80 -30.45 -20.75
CA ILE A 144 -9.17 -30.64 -19.43
C ILE A 144 -7.70 -30.20 -19.49
N GLY A 145 -6.95 -30.70 -20.48
CA GLY A 145 -5.53 -30.37 -20.63
C GLY A 145 -5.30 -28.89 -20.92
N ALA A 146 -6.13 -28.30 -21.79
CA ALA A 146 -6.06 -26.87 -22.11
C ALA A 146 -6.31 -25.99 -20.90
N ASN A 147 -7.33 -26.28 -20.09
CA ASN A 147 -7.63 -25.56 -18.85
C ASN A 147 -6.48 -25.63 -17.85
N LEU A 148 -5.88 -26.81 -17.67
CA LEU A 148 -4.73 -26.99 -16.78
C LEU A 148 -3.50 -26.23 -17.28
N GLY A 149 -3.26 -26.23 -18.60
CA GLY A 149 -2.20 -25.44 -19.23
C GLY A 149 -2.39 -23.93 -19.03
N ALA A 150 -3.60 -23.42 -19.26
CA ALA A 150 -3.95 -22.03 -19.02
C ALA A 150 -3.82 -21.64 -17.53
N ALA A 151 -4.27 -22.51 -16.61
CA ALA A 151 -4.12 -22.31 -15.17
C ALA A 151 -2.65 -22.17 -14.76
N PHE A 152 -1.80 -23.06 -15.27
CA PHE A 152 -0.36 -23.05 -15.03
C PHE A 152 0.30 -21.78 -15.58
N TYR A 153 -0.06 -21.38 -16.81
CA TYR A 153 0.44 -20.17 -17.43
C TYR A 153 0.09 -18.91 -16.62
N GLU A 154 -1.18 -18.74 -16.24
CA GLU A 154 -1.65 -17.59 -15.45
C GLU A 154 -0.95 -17.50 -14.10
N TYR A 155 -0.79 -18.64 -13.41
CA TYR A 155 -0.05 -18.69 -12.16
C TYR A 155 1.43 -18.32 -12.34
N GLY A 156 2.07 -18.85 -13.39
CA GLY A 156 3.46 -18.54 -13.74
C GLY A 156 3.68 -17.07 -14.10
N LEU A 157 2.79 -16.50 -14.92
CA LEU A 157 2.82 -15.09 -15.31
C LEU A 157 2.64 -14.17 -14.09
N ALA A 158 1.74 -14.53 -13.18
CA ALA A 158 1.57 -13.83 -11.91
C ALA A 158 2.85 -13.88 -11.07
N GLY A 159 3.51 -15.04 -10.99
CA GLY A 159 4.80 -15.20 -10.31
C GLY A 159 5.91 -14.34 -10.93
N LEU A 160 6.05 -14.37 -12.25
CA LEU A 160 7.03 -13.56 -12.99
C LEU A 160 6.77 -12.05 -12.81
N THR A 161 5.51 -11.64 -12.92
CA THR A 161 5.11 -10.23 -12.72
C THR A 161 5.51 -9.76 -11.33
N ASN A 162 5.19 -10.52 -10.28
CA ASN A 162 5.59 -10.19 -8.92
C ASN A 162 7.12 -10.16 -8.74
N ALA A 163 7.85 -11.08 -9.37
CA ALA A 163 9.32 -11.09 -9.32
C ALA A 163 9.94 -9.86 -9.98
N VAL A 164 9.40 -9.42 -11.12
CA VAL A 164 9.82 -8.19 -11.81
C VAL A 164 9.53 -6.96 -10.95
N LEU A 165 8.33 -6.86 -10.36
CA LEU A 165 7.97 -5.76 -9.47
C LEU A 165 8.87 -5.72 -8.23
N ARG A 166 9.14 -6.87 -7.60
CA ARG A 166 10.06 -6.95 -6.45
C ARG A 166 11.48 -6.53 -6.81
N ARG A 167 12.01 -6.96 -7.96
CA ARG A 167 13.33 -6.51 -8.45
C ARG A 167 13.35 -5.00 -8.69
N ARG A 168 12.28 -4.43 -9.24
CA ARG A 168 12.15 -2.97 -9.42
C ARG A 168 12.13 -2.21 -8.10
N ARG A 169 11.56 -2.79 -7.06
CA ARG A 169 11.57 -2.26 -5.70
C ARG A 169 12.86 -2.59 -4.93
N GLY A 170 13.96 -2.96 -5.59
CA GLY A 170 15.22 -3.27 -4.87
C GLY A 170 15.16 -4.48 -3.93
N GLY A 171 14.16 -5.35 -4.07
CA GLY A 171 13.97 -6.51 -3.19
C GLY A 171 13.02 -6.28 -2.02
N TYR A 172 12.48 -5.07 -1.82
CA TYR A 172 11.58 -4.78 -0.70
C TYR A 172 10.22 -5.49 -0.81
N ALA A 173 9.66 -5.79 0.36
CA ALA A 173 8.33 -6.33 0.54
C ALA A 173 7.24 -5.32 0.13
N SER A 174 6.04 -5.82 -0.18
CA SER A 174 4.89 -5.00 -0.54
C SER A 174 4.08 -4.61 0.69
N PHE A 175 3.81 -3.31 0.84
CA PHE A 175 2.86 -2.85 1.86
C PHE A 175 1.46 -3.45 1.69
N GLU A 176 0.97 -3.65 0.46
CA GLU A 176 -0.37 -4.19 0.22
C GLU A 176 -0.46 -5.71 0.33
N ALA A 177 0.65 -6.43 0.28
CA ALA A 177 0.65 -7.90 0.23
C ALA A 177 1.25 -8.54 1.48
N ASP A 178 2.29 -7.93 2.03
CA ASP A 178 3.18 -8.57 2.98
C ASP A 178 3.14 -7.88 4.36
N TRP A 179 2.60 -6.67 4.45
CA TRP A 179 2.50 -5.89 5.69
C TRP A 179 1.45 -6.45 6.63
N ILE A 180 1.85 -6.71 7.88
CA ILE A 180 0.98 -7.18 8.95
C ILE A 180 1.13 -6.19 10.13
N PRO A 181 0.10 -5.39 10.46
CA PRO A 181 0.19 -4.38 11.51
C PRO A 181 0.63 -4.93 12.87
N ALA A 182 0.14 -6.11 13.25
CA ALA A 182 0.48 -6.74 14.52
C ALA A 182 1.98 -7.12 14.62
N GLU A 183 2.62 -7.53 13.51
CA GLU A 183 4.06 -7.80 13.47
C GLU A 183 4.87 -6.51 13.67
N TYR A 184 4.40 -5.40 13.09
CA TYR A 184 5.01 -4.09 13.28
C TYR A 184 4.89 -3.59 14.72
N LEU A 185 3.69 -3.66 15.29
CA LEU A 185 3.44 -3.28 16.68
C LEU A 185 4.22 -4.13 17.68
N SER A 186 4.30 -5.44 17.46
CA SER A 186 5.10 -6.32 18.32
C SER A 186 6.61 -6.13 18.12
N GLY A 187 7.06 -5.64 16.97
CA GLY A 187 8.48 -5.42 16.68
C GLY A 187 9.03 -4.13 17.26
N TYR A 188 8.22 -3.07 17.25
CA TYR A 188 8.69 -1.70 17.54
C TYR A 188 7.99 -1.02 18.72
N TYR A 189 6.81 -1.49 19.14
CA TYR A 189 5.96 -0.76 20.09
C TYR A 189 5.57 -1.56 21.33
N ARG A 190 6.37 -2.57 21.72
CA ARG A 190 6.15 -3.27 23.01
C ARG A 190 6.65 -2.48 24.21
N THR A 191 7.64 -1.62 23.99
CA THR A 191 8.30 -0.80 25.01
C THR A 191 8.50 0.61 24.46
N VAL A 192 8.64 1.58 25.36
CA VAL A 192 8.99 2.95 24.97
C VAL A 192 10.50 3.03 24.83
N ASP A 193 10.97 2.76 23.62
CA ASP A 193 12.39 2.67 23.30
C ASP A 193 13.06 4.06 23.13
N PRO A 194 14.39 4.17 23.12
CA PRO A 194 15.09 5.48 23.14
C PRO A 194 14.73 6.44 22.00
N ASP A 195 14.45 5.91 20.80
CA ASP A 195 13.94 6.65 19.66
C ASP A 195 12.53 7.20 19.92
N GLU A 196 11.67 6.40 20.53
CA GLU A 196 10.33 6.82 20.93
C GLU A 196 10.34 7.84 22.07
N ILE A 197 11.25 7.69 23.04
CA ILE A 197 11.50 8.68 24.10
C ILE A 197 11.81 10.05 23.48
N ALA A 198 12.78 10.10 22.57
CA ALA A 198 13.15 11.36 21.90
C ALA A 198 12.00 11.91 21.05
N THR A 199 11.34 11.06 20.28
CA THR A 199 10.26 11.46 19.37
C THR A 199 9.04 12.00 20.12
N ILE A 200 8.61 11.35 21.19
CA ILE A 200 7.46 11.79 21.98
C ILE A 200 7.77 13.11 22.70
N ALA A 201 8.97 13.25 23.29
CA ALA A 201 9.37 14.50 23.94
C ALA A 201 9.38 15.67 22.94
N PHE A 202 9.92 15.44 21.74
CA PHE A 202 9.93 16.41 20.66
C PHE A 202 8.51 16.78 20.20
N LEU A 203 7.65 15.79 19.96
CA LEU A 203 6.26 16.02 19.53
C LEU A 203 5.45 16.80 20.57
N VAL A 204 5.60 16.50 21.87
CA VAL A 204 4.96 17.26 22.94
C VAL A 204 5.43 18.72 22.92
N ALA A 205 6.73 18.97 22.77
CA ALA A 205 7.27 20.32 22.67
C ALA A 205 6.76 21.07 21.43
N ALA A 206 6.70 20.42 20.28
CA ALA A 206 6.22 21.00 19.03
C ALA A 206 4.71 21.30 19.08
N LEU A 207 3.90 20.37 19.60
CA LEU A 207 2.44 20.53 19.69
C LEU A 207 2.01 21.63 20.68
N ARG A 208 2.84 21.99 21.66
CA ARG A 208 2.62 23.20 22.48
C ARG A 208 2.61 24.49 21.64
N ARG A 209 3.23 24.49 20.46
CA ARG A 209 3.24 25.62 19.51
C ARG A 209 2.15 25.53 18.44
N ALA A 210 1.35 24.46 18.45
CA ALA A 210 0.20 24.32 17.58
C ALA A 210 -0.87 25.35 17.93
N GLU A 211 -1.65 25.77 16.93
CA GLU A 211 -2.85 26.55 17.19
C GLU A 211 -3.88 25.68 17.91
N ARG A 212 -4.36 26.14 19.07
CA ARG A 212 -5.34 25.40 19.88
C ARG A 212 -6.70 25.39 19.21
N ASP A 213 -7.50 24.38 19.54
CA ASP A 213 -8.90 24.22 19.13
C ASP A 213 -9.08 24.18 17.60
N ARG A 214 -8.05 23.75 16.88
CA ARG A 214 -8.10 23.45 15.45
C ARG A 214 -7.98 21.94 15.21
N PRO A 215 -8.55 21.43 14.11
CA PRO A 215 -8.33 20.04 13.71
C PRO A 215 -6.85 19.80 13.37
N VAL A 216 -6.32 18.68 13.85
CA VAL A 216 -4.95 18.23 13.58
C VAL A 216 -4.99 16.98 12.70
N LEU A 217 -4.20 16.96 11.63
CA LEU A 217 -4.05 15.79 10.76
C LEU A 217 -2.78 15.02 11.13
N PHE A 218 -2.91 13.73 11.37
CA PHE A 218 -1.80 12.78 11.35
C PHE A 218 -1.79 12.07 10.00
N PHE A 219 -0.82 12.39 9.14
CA PHE A 219 -0.69 11.80 7.81
C PHE A 219 0.28 10.62 7.82
N GLY A 220 -0.22 9.45 7.45
CA GLY A 220 0.54 8.19 7.48
C GLY A 220 0.82 7.72 8.90
N VAL A 221 -0.22 7.68 9.74
CA VAL A 221 -0.13 7.34 11.16
C VAL A 221 0.25 5.87 11.42
N GLY A 222 0.21 5.02 10.39
CA GLY A 222 0.42 3.58 10.55
C GLY A 222 -0.65 2.96 11.45
N PRO A 223 -0.39 1.81 12.09
CA PRO A 223 -1.30 1.25 13.08
C PRO A 223 -1.09 1.83 14.49
N THR A 224 -0.48 3.02 14.61
CA THR A 224 0.13 3.50 15.85
C THR A 224 -0.60 4.69 16.47
N LEU A 225 -0.45 4.92 17.78
CA LEU A 225 -1.06 6.05 18.49
C LEU A 225 -0.12 6.84 19.41
N HIS A 226 1.11 6.38 19.61
CA HIS A 226 2.08 7.00 20.52
C HIS A 226 2.41 8.47 20.17
N HIS A 227 2.31 8.86 18.89
CA HIS A 227 2.45 10.27 18.45
C HIS A 227 1.17 11.11 18.63
N VAL A 228 0.03 10.48 18.89
CA VAL A 228 -1.31 11.11 18.85
C VAL A 228 -1.73 11.67 20.20
N PHE A 229 -1.33 11.04 21.31
CA PHE A 229 -1.83 11.39 22.65
C PHE A 229 -1.54 12.83 23.08
N ALA A 230 -0.43 13.43 22.63
CA ALA A 230 -0.11 14.82 22.92
C ALA A 230 -1.06 15.82 22.21
N ALA A 231 -1.68 15.40 21.10
CA ALA A 231 -2.61 16.26 20.36
C ALA A 231 -3.97 16.41 21.06
N ALA A 232 -4.32 15.49 21.97
CA ALA A 232 -5.64 15.44 22.61
C ALA A 232 -5.99 16.72 23.41
N GLU A 233 -5.00 17.36 24.01
CA GLU A 233 -5.17 18.60 24.79
C GLU A 233 -5.24 19.86 23.92
N VAL A 234 -4.70 19.82 22.70
CA VAL A 234 -4.56 21.01 21.84
C VAL A 234 -5.57 21.03 20.70
N ALA A 235 -5.97 19.87 20.19
CA ALA A 235 -6.82 19.75 19.02
C ALA A 235 -8.32 19.91 19.36
N SER A 236 -9.10 20.56 18.49
CA SER A 236 -10.56 20.39 18.55
C SER A 236 -10.95 19.00 18.07
N GLU A 237 -10.30 18.52 17.00
CA GLU A 237 -10.51 17.23 16.36
C GLU A 237 -9.18 16.61 15.91
N ILE A 238 -9.07 15.30 15.97
CA ILE A 238 -7.91 14.53 15.51
C ILE A 238 -8.34 13.68 14.31
N HIS A 239 -7.69 13.92 13.18
CA HIS A 239 -7.89 13.15 11.96
C HIS A 239 -6.69 12.23 11.73
N LEU A 240 -6.94 10.93 11.66
CA LEU A 240 -5.92 9.91 11.51
C LEU A 240 -5.95 9.35 10.09
N GLY A 241 -4.93 9.66 9.30
CA GLY A 241 -4.81 9.26 7.90
C GLY A 241 -3.80 8.14 7.71
N ASP A 242 -4.17 7.06 7.02
CA ASP A 242 -3.21 6.05 6.56
C ASP A 242 -3.58 5.49 5.18
N TYR A 243 -2.58 4.99 4.45
CA TYR A 243 -2.79 4.37 3.14
C TYR A 243 -3.38 2.96 3.23
N LEU A 244 -2.99 2.20 4.26
CA LEU A 244 -3.35 0.80 4.42
C LEU A 244 -4.61 0.67 5.27
N PRO A 245 -5.70 0.09 4.72
CA PRO A 245 -6.91 -0.16 5.51
C PRO A 245 -6.67 -1.03 6.76
N ALA A 246 -5.68 -1.93 6.72
CA ALA A 246 -5.33 -2.78 7.85
C ALA A 246 -4.78 -1.99 9.04
N ASN A 247 -4.03 -0.91 8.79
CA ASN A 247 -3.54 -0.02 9.84
C ASN A 247 -4.70 0.73 10.51
N LEU A 248 -5.61 1.29 9.71
CA LEU A 248 -6.80 1.97 10.22
C LEU A 248 -7.73 1.04 11.00
N ALA A 249 -7.81 -0.24 10.60
CA ALA A 249 -8.56 -1.25 11.34
C ALA A 249 -7.95 -1.53 12.72
N GLU A 250 -6.62 -1.54 12.85
CA GLU A 250 -5.96 -1.71 14.15
C GLU A 250 -6.21 -0.51 15.08
N ILE A 251 -6.17 0.71 14.53
CA ILE A 251 -6.55 1.92 15.29
C ILE A 251 -8.03 1.83 15.72
N ARG A 252 -8.92 1.40 14.82
CA ARG A 252 -10.34 1.22 15.14
C ARG A 252 -10.55 0.24 16.29
N ARG A 253 -9.80 -0.87 16.33
CA ARG A 253 -9.86 -1.82 17.45
C ARG A 253 -9.53 -1.14 18.79
N TRP A 254 -8.53 -0.26 18.84
CA TRP A 254 -8.21 0.48 20.06
C TRP A 254 -9.29 1.51 20.43
N LEU A 255 -9.84 2.23 19.45
CA LEU A 255 -10.96 3.17 19.66
C LEU A 255 -12.18 2.45 20.24
N ASP A 256 -12.49 1.26 19.73
CA ASP A 256 -13.65 0.45 20.13
C ASP A 256 -13.41 -0.36 21.41
N ARG A 257 -12.24 -0.22 22.07
CA ARG A 257 -11.83 -1.02 23.23
C ARG A 257 -11.92 -2.54 22.97
N ALA A 258 -11.60 -2.96 21.75
CA ALA A 258 -11.68 -4.35 21.37
C ALA A 258 -10.71 -5.20 22.20
N PRO A 259 -11.10 -6.42 22.61
CA PRO A 259 -10.19 -7.36 23.26
C PRO A 259 -8.91 -7.56 22.43
N GLY A 260 -7.75 -7.52 23.12
CA GLY A 260 -6.45 -7.67 22.49
C GLY A 260 -6.04 -6.53 21.55
N ALA A 261 -6.69 -5.35 21.62
CA ALA A 261 -6.13 -4.14 21.03
C ALA A 261 -4.79 -3.82 21.70
N HIS A 262 -3.89 -3.19 20.95
CA HIS A 262 -2.55 -2.86 21.45
C HIS A 262 -2.59 -1.96 22.70
N ASP A 263 -1.77 -2.28 23.70
CA ASP A 263 -1.68 -1.52 24.94
C ASP A 263 -0.75 -0.31 24.78
N TRP A 264 -1.36 0.88 24.67
CA TRP A 264 -0.63 2.14 24.55
C TRP A 264 -0.34 2.83 25.89
N ARG A 265 -0.78 2.26 27.03
CA ARG A 265 -0.63 2.89 28.36
C ARG A 265 0.81 3.31 28.69
N PRO A 266 1.87 2.52 28.38
CA PRO A 266 3.25 2.96 28.61
C PRO A 266 3.62 4.25 27.87
N PHE A 267 3.15 4.40 26.63
CA PHE A 267 3.38 5.58 25.79
C PHE A 267 2.58 6.79 26.26
N VAL A 268 1.33 6.58 26.68
CA VAL A 268 0.51 7.63 27.30
C VAL A 268 1.19 8.14 28.58
N ARG A 269 1.64 7.24 29.45
CA ARG A 269 2.35 7.61 30.68
C ARG A 269 3.62 8.41 30.39
N TYR A 270 4.39 8.04 29.38
CA TYR A 270 5.57 8.81 28.98
C TYR A 270 5.18 10.18 28.41
N THR A 271 4.12 10.27 27.60
CA THR A 271 3.58 11.53 27.08
C THR A 271 3.21 12.50 28.21
N LEU A 272 2.47 12.01 29.22
CA LEU A 272 2.07 12.80 30.39
C LEU A 272 3.27 13.32 31.19
N ARG A 273 4.36 12.53 31.31
CA ARG A 273 5.63 12.99 31.89
C ARG A 273 6.25 14.13 31.10
N CYS A 274 6.31 14.02 29.77
CA CYS A 274 6.80 15.11 28.91
C CYS A 274 5.93 16.38 29.04
N GLU A 275 4.64 16.23 29.33
CA GLU A 275 3.71 17.33 29.52
C GLU A 275 3.84 18.03 30.88
N GLY A 276 4.56 17.43 31.83
CA GLY A 276 4.86 18.02 33.13
C GLY A 276 4.24 17.30 34.32
N ASN A 277 3.61 16.14 34.13
CA ASN A 277 3.15 15.28 35.22
C ASN A 277 4.26 14.27 35.58
N PRO A 278 5.06 14.48 36.65
CA PRO A 278 6.24 13.65 36.93
C PRO A 278 5.89 12.20 37.31
N ASP A 279 4.70 11.94 37.85
CA ASP A 279 4.25 10.61 38.27
C ASP A 279 2.78 10.36 37.85
N PRO A 280 2.53 10.09 36.56
CA PRO A 280 1.17 9.92 36.07
C PRO A 280 0.53 8.63 36.59
N THR A 281 -0.62 8.79 37.24
CA THR A 281 -1.42 7.70 37.78
C THR A 281 -2.10 6.89 36.66
N ASP A 282 -2.62 5.71 36.99
CA ASP A 282 -3.40 4.91 36.04
C ASP A 282 -4.72 5.59 35.65
N GLU A 283 -5.25 6.48 36.49
CA GLU A 283 -6.41 7.32 36.20
C GLU A 283 -6.06 8.42 35.20
N ASP A 284 -4.92 9.11 35.37
CA ASP A 284 -4.43 10.11 34.41
C ASP A 284 -4.24 9.48 33.01
N VAL A 285 -3.66 8.28 32.97
CA VAL A 285 -3.47 7.52 31.73
C VAL A 285 -4.81 7.18 31.10
N ALA A 286 -5.77 6.66 31.87
CA ALA A 286 -7.09 6.32 31.37
C ALA A 286 -7.85 7.56 30.85
N ALA A 287 -7.76 8.68 31.57
CA ALA A 287 -8.37 9.94 31.19
C ALA A 287 -7.79 10.46 29.85
N ARG A 288 -6.47 10.38 29.67
CA ARG A 288 -5.85 10.78 28.39
C ARG A 288 -6.25 9.86 27.24
N GLU A 289 -6.30 8.54 27.46
CA GLU A 289 -6.81 7.63 26.42
C GLU A 289 -8.25 7.99 26.03
N GLU A 290 -9.12 8.28 27.00
CA GLU A 290 -10.52 8.60 26.76
C GLU A 290 -10.71 9.93 26.03
N LEU A 291 -9.96 10.96 26.44
CA LEU A 291 -9.93 12.23 25.74
C LEU A 291 -9.49 12.02 24.29
N THR A 292 -8.45 11.21 24.06
CA THR A 292 -7.97 10.90 22.72
C THR A 292 -9.03 10.19 21.89
N ARG A 293 -9.72 9.16 22.44
CA ARG A 293 -10.83 8.49 21.75
C ARG A 293 -11.94 9.45 21.36
N THR A 294 -12.29 10.38 22.24
CA THR A 294 -13.32 11.40 21.99
C THR A 294 -12.89 12.40 20.91
N LYS A 295 -11.60 12.75 20.88
CA LYS A 295 -11.05 13.71 19.92
C LYS A 295 -10.80 13.12 18.54
N VAL A 296 -10.63 11.81 18.40
CA VAL A 296 -10.48 11.16 17.10
C VAL A 296 -11.84 11.09 16.39
N THR A 297 -12.08 12.05 15.49
CA THR A 297 -13.35 12.18 14.76
C THR A 297 -13.33 11.55 13.37
N ALA A 298 -12.14 11.30 12.80
CA ALA A 298 -12.01 10.77 11.44
C ALA A 298 -10.84 9.78 11.28
N LEU A 299 -11.13 8.64 10.64
CA LEU A 299 -10.13 7.74 10.04
C LEU A 299 -10.17 7.92 8.53
N LEU A 300 -9.09 8.44 7.94
CA LEU A 300 -9.02 8.84 6.55
C LEU A 300 -8.11 7.88 5.77
N ARG A 301 -8.55 7.45 4.58
CA ARG A 301 -7.66 6.77 3.65
C ARG A 301 -6.91 7.82 2.83
N VAL A 302 -5.60 7.93 3.03
CA VAL A 302 -4.74 8.92 2.35
C VAL A 302 -3.68 8.24 1.50
N ASP A 303 -3.24 8.87 0.42
CA ASP A 303 -2.22 8.32 -0.48
C ASP A 303 -1.20 9.41 -0.83
N GLY A 304 0.05 9.27 -0.37
CA GLY A 304 1.12 10.25 -0.64
C GLY A 304 1.45 10.42 -2.13
N ARG A 305 1.02 9.49 -3.00
CA ARG A 305 1.15 9.61 -4.45
C ARG A 305 0.18 10.62 -5.05
N ASP A 306 -0.93 10.89 -4.37
CA ASP A 306 -1.91 11.87 -4.81
C ASP A 306 -1.40 13.29 -4.53
N PRO A 307 -1.35 14.19 -5.52
CA PRO A 307 -1.02 15.60 -5.29
C PRO A 307 -1.97 16.33 -4.33
N ARG A 308 -3.20 15.82 -4.14
CA ARG A 308 -4.19 16.35 -3.21
C ARG A 308 -4.80 15.19 -2.41
N PRO A 309 -4.06 14.63 -1.45
CA PRO A 309 -4.49 13.42 -0.75
C PRO A 309 -5.69 13.65 0.19
N VAL A 310 -5.99 14.91 0.50
CA VAL A 310 -7.16 15.34 1.28
C VAL A 310 -7.65 16.67 0.70
N ASP A 311 -8.97 16.84 0.56
CA ASP A 311 -9.60 18.05 0.01
C ASP A 311 -9.75 19.19 1.04
N ARG A 312 -8.74 19.40 1.89
CA ARG A 312 -8.66 20.52 2.85
C ARG A 312 -7.25 20.70 3.40
N GLU A 313 -6.93 21.93 3.78
CA GLU A 313 -5.72 22.26 4.55
C GLU A 313 -5.99 22.22 6.08
N TYR A 314 -4.93 22.11 6.87
CA TYR A 314 -4.96 22.00 8.33
C TYR A 314 -4.05 23.04 8.99
N ALA A 315 -4.42 23.49 10.19
CA ALA A 315 -3.58 24.36 11.00
C ALA A 315 -2.31 23.64 11.48
N THR A 316 -2.41 22.32 11.71
CA THR A 316 -1.30 21.46 12.09
C THR A 316 -1.37 20.15 11.33
N VAL A 317 -0.25 19.73 10.73
CA VAL A 317 -0.07 18.42 10.12
C VAL A 317 1.14 17.74 10.77
N VAL A 318 0.95 16.53 11.26
CA VAL A 318 1.99 15.65 11.78
C VAL A 318 2.17 14.48 10.81
N SER A 319 3.40 14.19 10.39
CA SER A 319 3.70 13.02 9.56
C SER A 319 5.03 12.41 10.00
N ALA A 320 4.98 11.47 10.94
CA ALA A 320 6.15 10.81 11.51
C ALA A 320 6.32 9.42 10.88
N TYR A 321 7.56 9.10 10.49
CA TYR A 321 7.99 7.82 9.90
C TYR A 321 7.14 7.35 8.72
N CYS A 322 6.59 8.29 7.95
CA CYS A 322 5.66 8.01 6.85
C CYS A 322 6.38 8.00 5.49
N ALA A 323 6.67 9.17 4.92
CA ALA A 323 7.15 9.24 3.54
C ALA A 323 8.53 8.58 3.37
N ASP A 324 9.39 8.72 4.38
CA ASP A 324 10.73 8.14 4.43
C ASP A 324 10.70 6.61 4.48
N SER A 325 9.72 6.03 5.18
CA SER A 325 9.52 4.58 5.30
C SER A 325 8.61 4.00 4.21
N ALA A 326 7.84 4.83 3.50
CA ALA A 326 6.95 4.39 2.42
C ALA A 326 7.63 4.38 1.04
N THR A 327 8.84 4.96 0.92
CA THR A 327 9.50 5.19 -0.38
C THR A 327 10.94 4.65 -0.37
N ALA A 328 11.43 4.26 -1.55
CA ALA A 328 12.75 3.63 -1.72
C ALA A 328 13.81 4.57 -2.30
N ASP A 329 13.46 5.83 -2.58
CA ASP A 329 14.35 6.82 -3.17
C ASP A 329 13.96 8.25 -2.78
N ARG A 330 14.96 9.13 -2.71
CA ARG A 330 14.79 10.54 -2.33
C ARG A 330 13.89 11.34 -3.26
N GLY A 331 13.81 10.98 -4.55
CA GLY A 331 12.99 11.69 -5.53
C GLY A 331 11.49 11.46 -5.29
N THR A 332 11.10 10.20 -5.09
CA THR A 332 9.74 9.81 -4.72
C THR A 332 9.37 10.34 -3.34
N TRP A 333 10.27 10.22 -2.36
CA TRP A 333 10.12 10.81 -1.04
C TRP A 333 9.82 12.31 -1.10
N ALA A 334 10.62 13.07 -1.86
CA ALA A 334 10.45 14.51 -1.98
C ALA A 334 9.10 14.88 -2.64
N ALA A 335 8.59 14.06 -3.55
CA ALA A 335 7.26 14.24 -4.11
C ALA A 335 6.16 14.06 -3.06
N PHE A 336 6.23 13.00 -2.25
CA PHE A 336 5.26 12.75 -1.18
C PHE A 336 5.31 13.88 -0.16
N MET A 337 6.49 14.29 0.27
CA MET A 337 6.67 15.40 1.21
C MET A 337 6.06 16.70 0.71
N ARG A 338 6.18 17.03 -0.60
CA ARG A 338 5.50 18.21 -1.17
C ARG A 338 3.98 18.10 -1.10
N HIS A 339 3.41 16.92 -1.34
CA HIS A 339 1.97 16.71 -1.25
C HIS A 339 1.48 16.81 0.21
N ILE A 340 2.22 16.23 1.15
CA ILE A 340 1.91 16.24 2.59
C ILE A 340 2.03 17.65 3.16
N THR A 341 3.15 18.34 2.92
CA THR A 341 3.37 19.71 3.40
C THR A 341 2.40 20.71 2.75
N GLY A 342 1.92 20.43 1.53
CA GLY A 342 0.83 21.17 0.89
C GLY A 342 -0.50 21.16 1.65
N LEU A 343 -0.70 20.20 2.57
CA LEU A 343 -1.89 20.16 3.45
C LEU A 343 -1.78 21.11 4.64
N VAL A 344 -0.61 21.70 4.91
CA VAL A 344 -0.43 22.65 6.01
C VAL A 344 -0.90 24.01 5.51
N ARG A 345 -1.89 24.65 6.12
CA ARG A 345 -2.35 25.98 5.67
C ARG A 345 -1.24 27.04 5.82
N PRO A 346 -1.31 28.18 5.11
CA PRO A 346 -0.42 29.31 5.37
C PRO A 346 -0.39 29.71 6.85
N GLY A 347 0.81 29.88 7.42
CA GLY A 347 1.00 30.12 8.86
C GLY A 347 0.88 28.88 9.76
N GLY A 348 0.52 27.72 9.21
CA GLY A 348 0.32 26.46 9.95
C GLY A 348 1.62 25.76 10.33
N LEU A 349 1.50 24.77 11.22
CA LEU A 349 2.59 23.96 11.75
C LEU A 349 2.69 22.62 11.02
N PHE A 350 3.90 22.26 10.60
CA PHE A 350 4.26 20.93 10.15
C PHE A 350 5.21 20.30 11.15
N VAL A 351 4.96 19.05 11.54
CA VAL A 351 5.83 18.29 12.43
C VAL A 351 6.11 16.92 11.84
N THR A 352 7.36 16.48 11.85
CA THR A 352 7.76 15.19 11.28
C THR A 352 8.90 14.56 12.06
N ALA A 353 8.98 13.24 11.97
CA ALA A 353 10.10 12.41 12.36
C ALA A 353 10.43 11.50 11.16
N ALA A 354 11.71 11.22 10.92
CA ALA A 354 12.13 10.33 9.83
C ALA A 354 13.35 9.48 10.23
N LEU A 355 13.45 8.28 9.68
CA LEU A 355 14.61 7.40 9.84
C LEU A 355 15.79 7.95 9.04
N ARG A 356 16.86 8.35 9.74
CA ARG A 356 18.04 8.94 9.14
C ARG A 356 18.87 7.90 8.40
N ARG A 357 19.17 8.15 7.13
CA ARG A 357 20.02 7.31 6.27
C ARG A 357 19.59 5.84 6.26
N CYS A 358 18.28 5.61 6.41
CA CYS A 358 17.67 4.29 6.39
C CYS A 358 17.38 3.90 4.95
N ARG A 359 17.94 2.77 4.50
CA ARG A 359 17.62 2.19 3.18
C ARG A 359 16.52 1.15 3.27
N GLY A 360 16.23 0.63 4.45
CA GLY A 360 15.15 -0.30 4.66
C GLY A 360 15.12 -0.79 6.08
N TYR A 361 13.93 -1.19 6.52
CA TYR A 361 13.66 -1.62 7.89
C TYR A 361 12.91 -2.95 7.88
N THR A 362 13.02 -3.71 8.97
CA THR A 362 12.52 -5.09 9.01
C THR A 362 11.25 -5.20 9.86
N VAL A 363 10.20 -5.77 9.28
CA VAL A 363 8.95 -6.10 9.99
C VAL A 363 8.61 -7.56 9.71
N GLY A 364 8.46 -8.38 10.75
CA GLY A 364 8.10 -9.80 10.60
C GLY A 364 9.05 -10.58 9.68
N GLY A 365 10.36 -10.27 9.72
CA GLY A 365 11.37 -10.90 8.87
C GLY A 365 11.37 -10.43 7.40
N LYS A 366 10.55 -9.44 7.05
CA LYS A 366 10.47 -8.84 5.70
C LYS A 366 11.07 -7.44 5.72
N VAL A 367 11.80 -7.08 4.67
CA VAL A 367 12.42 -5.76 4.55
C VAL A 367 11.52 -4.81 3.76
N PHE A 368 11.17 -3.68 4.36
CA PHE A 368 10.41 -2.58 3.76
C PHE A 368 11.35 -1.42 3.40
N PRO A 369 10.98 -0.57 2.43
CA PRO A 369 11.88 0.45 1.89
C PRO A 369 12.18 1.57 2.88
N GLY A 370 13.33 2.21 2.70
CA GLY A 370 13.67 3.49 3.32
C GLY A 370 14.29 4.42 2.28
N ALA A 371 13.96 5.71 2.33
CA ALA A 371 14.33 6.67 1.30
C ALA A 371 15.82 7.10 1.32
N ASP A 372 16.60 6.67 2.31
CA ASP A 372 17.98 7.09 2.59
C ASP A 372 18.13 8.61 2.72
N VAL A 373 17.21 9.24 3.45
CA VAL A 373 17.16 10.70 3.63
C VAL A 373 17.88 11.14 4.90
N ASP A 374 18.32 12.39 4.93
CA ASP A 374 18.85 13.04 6.13
C ASP A 374 18.31 14.46 6.33
N GLU A 375 18.82 15.16 7.33
CA GLU A 375 18.43 16.52 7.68
C GLU A 375 18.59 17.54 6.54
N HIS A 376 19.53 17.31 5.61
CA HIS A 376 19.74 18.20 4.47
C HIS A 376 18.63 18.00 3.44
N ASP A 377 18.24 16.76 3.19
CA ASP A 377 17.11 16.44 2.31
C ASP A 377 15.81 17.04 2.87
N LEU A 378 15.58 16.93 4.18
CA LEU A 378 14.41 17.49 4.85
C LEU A 378 14.39 19.02 4.78
N ARG A 379 15.53 19.68 5.00
CA ARG A 379 15.66 21.13 4.80
C ARG A 379 15.39 21.53 3.35
N ALA A 380 15.90 20.76 2.39
CA ALA A 380 15.72 21.05 0.97
C ALA A 380 14.26 20.91 0.52
N VAL A 381 13.52 19.93 1.02
CA VAL A 381 12.11 19.72 0.60
C VAL A 381 11.15 20.74 1.22
N LEU A 382 11.42 21.20 2.45
CA LEU A 382 10.71 22.31 3.07
C LEU A 382 11.02 23.63 2.34
N GLY A 383 12.26 23.76 1.85
CA GLY A 383 12.69 24.85 0.98
C GLY A 383 12.48 26.22 1.62
N THR A 384 12.15 27.22 0.81
CA THR A 384 11.90 28.60 1.27
C THR A 384 10.46 28.85 1.68
N GLY A 385 9.58 27.84 1.68
CA GLY A 385 8.16 27.99 2.00
C GLY A 385 7.83 27.81 3.48
N PHE A 386 8.81 27.38 4.27
CA PHE A 386 8.68 27.07 5.67
C PHE A 386 9.84 27.66 6.47
N ASP A 387 9.53 28.14 7.67
CA ASP A 387 10.52 28.51 8.67
C ASP A 387 10.74 27.34 9.63
N VAL A 388 11.98 26.95 9.85
CA VAL A 388 12.35 25.98 10.88
C VAL A 388 12.74 26.76 12.14
N PRO A 389 11.93 26.78 13.21
CA PRO A 389 12.24 27.50 14.44
C PRO A 389 13.61 27.07 14.99
N GLY A 390 14.48 28.03 15.32
CA GLY A 390 15.85 27.76 15.79
C GLY A 390 16.85 27.33 14.70
N GLY A 391 16.43 27.19 13.44
CA GLY A 391 17.30 26.96 12.27
C GLY A 391 17.86 25.54 12.13
N SER A 392 17.72 24.68 13.14
CA SER A 392 18.24 23.32 13.14
C SER A 392 17.13 22.27 13.19
N ILE A 393 17.15 21.36 12.23
CA ILE A 393 16.51 20.06 12.32
C ILE A 393 17.32 19.22 13.31
N GLU A 394 16.65 18.60 14.29
CA GLU A 394 17.31 17.82 15.33
C GLU A 394 17.67 16.42 14.80
N VAL A 395 18.91 16.00 15.05
CA VAL A 395 19.39 14.66 14.69
C VAL A 395 19.69 13.91 15.98
N VAL A 396 18.98 12.80 16.20
CA VAL A 396 19.17 11.96 17.37
C VAL A 396 19.86 10.66 16.94
N PRO A 397 21.12 10.42 17.34
CA PRO A 397 21.83 9.19 17.02
C PRO A 397 21.20 7.97 17.68
N MET A 398 21.02 6.88 16.93
CA MET A 398 20.41 5.63 17.39
C MET A 398 21.36 4.45 17.20
N VAL A 399 22.54 4.53 17.83
CA VAL A 399 23.64 3.55 17.64
C VAL A 399 23.20 2.11 17.92
N ARG A 400 22.23 1.89 18.83
CA ARG A 400 21.71 0.57 19.18
C ARG A 400 20.71 -0.02 18.18
N TRP A 401 20.21 0.78 17.24
CA TRP A 401 19.18 0.38 16.25
C TRP A 401 19.74 0.04 14.87
N ALA A 402 21.06 0.04 14.70
CA ALA A 402 21.71 -0.38 13.45
C ALA A 402 21.20 -1.73 12.89
N PRO A 403 20.87 -2.76 13.71
CA PRO A 403 20.28 -4.02 13.22
C PRO A 403 18.89 -3.86 12.58
N HIS A 404 18.14 -2.82 12.92
CA HIS A 404 16.83 -2.50 12.35
C HIS A 404 16.92 -1.63 11.08
N GLY A 405 18.13 -1.26 10.66
CA GLY A 405 18.40 -0.62 9.36
C GLY A 405 18.59 0.89 9.39
N TYR A 406 18.60 1.53 10.56
CA TYR A 406 18.82 2.97 10.70
C TYR A 406 19.78 3.30 11.86
N ALA A 407 20.55 4.38 11.69
CA ALA A 407 21.59 4.80 12.65
C ALA A 407 21.22 6.07 13.43
N GLY A 408 20.04 6.63 13.18
CA GLY A 408 19.51 7.80 13.85
C GLY A 408 18.13 8.17 13.34
N ILE A 409 17.51 9.14 13.99
CA ILE A 409 16.27 9.76 13.56
C ILE A 409 16.49 11.25 13.36
N VAL A 410 15.65 11.84 12.51
CA VAL A 410 15.61 13.27 12.21
C VAL A 410 14.27 13.79 12.68
N LEU A 411 14.27 14.83 13.51
CA LEU A 411 13.08 15.44 14.08
C LEU A 411 12.98 16.89 13.61
N CYS A 412 11.81 17.29 13.11
CA CYS A 412 11.62 18.62 12.55
C CYS A 412 10.23 19.18 12.84
N GLU A 413 10.21 20.43 13.31
CA GLU A 413 9.06 21.29 13.32
C GLU A 413 9.32 22.44 12.35
N ALA A 414 8.30 22.82 11.58
CA ALA A 414 8.41 23.88 10.59
C ALA A 414 7.08 24.63 10.47
N ARG A 415 7.13 25.95 10.30
CA ARG A 415 5.93 26.79 10.13
C ARG A 415 5.84 27.26 8.69
N ARG A 416 4.73 26.97 8.01
CA ARG A 416 4.50 27.45 6.64
C ARG A 416 4.41 28.97 6.66
N HIS A 417 5.02 29.65 5.70
CA HIS A 417 4.91 31.11 5.61
C HIS A 417 3.45 31.54 5.49
N ALA A 418 3.11 32.63 6.18
CA ALA A 418 1.82 33.29 5.97
C ALA A 418 1.78 33.90 4.56
N LEU A 419 0.60 33.93 3.94
CA LEU A 419 0.40 34.72 2.74
C LEU A 419 0.68 36.18 3.09
N LYS A 420 1.61 36.83 2.37
CA LYS A 420 1.75 38.28 2.44
C LYS A 420 0.45 38.88 1.94
N VAL A 421 -0.36 39.43 2.83
CA VAL A 421 -1.48 40.29 2.43
C VAL A 421 -0.83 41.49 1.76
N ALA A 422 -1.01 41.63 0.44
CA ALA A 422 -0.67 42.85 -0.24
C ALA A 422 -1.56 43.94 0.35
N VAL A 423 -0.99 44.77 1.22
CA VAL A 423 -1.64 46.01 1.65
C VAL A 423 -1.62 46.91 0.42
N THR A 424 -2.70 46.91 -0.34
CA THR A 424 -2.97 47.95 -1.35
C THR A 424 -3.21 49.23 -0.55
N THR A 425 -2.15 50.03 -0.37
CA THR A 425 -2.24 51.43 0.07
C THR A 425 -2.83 52.31 -1.00
#